data_AF-A0A954DHI3-F1
#
_entry.id   AF-A0A954DHI3-F1
#
_cell.length_a   1.000
_cell.length_b   1.000
_cell.length_c   1.000
_cell.angle_alpha   90.00
_cell.angle_beta   90.00
_cell.angle_gamma   90.00
#
_symmetry.space_group_name_H-M   'P 1'
#
loop_
_entity.id
_entity.type
_entity.pdbx_description
1 polymer ?
#
loop_
_entity_poly.entity_id
_entity_poly.type
_entity_poly.pdbx_seq_one_letter_code
_entity_poly.pdbx_strand_id
1 'polypeptide(L)'
;MKLRPVLAALVAPVLLAGPLSATWSIVLVDTRTKEVAIGSATCLTGLDLRVLTPILVVGKGGGAAQSFVDSTGRNRLLIFNEFQKGTAPATILQLLANQDSGHQTRQYGIVDTQGRAVTFTGTGAGAWAGGKTGQVGTIVYAVQGNVLTGAPVVDRAVQAIQNSTGDLATRLMVAMEAAYSMGGDGRCSCGGNPTGCGSPPPSFTKSAHIGYMLIARLGDTDGTCNPNVGCGSGSYYMELNVANASGNSADPVRQLRLAYDYWRIALQGHPDHHLSTVELDTPGLPADGTTAGLVTVRLRDLDGAPISSAATVTAALDPSSSASVSLGPVRFLGSGVYSFPVVAGTTAGIARLRIEADDGRGKVLLSPNFEITVSGDPLWASRAALSTTSGGVADFVLRTTRAGRAYVLAASNSGSSPGIKVGANLVVPVNPDPFFVTFLEFANRPPITNKTIGTFDATGNANASFGLPPNVLAALKGTKLTFAFATFGPIDFASNAVTVELR
;
A
#
# COMPACT_ATOMS: atom_id res chain seq x y z
N MET A 1 26.89 -85.60 7.56
CA MET A 1 25.88 -84.79 8.27
C MET A 1 26.15 -83.32 7.93
N LYS A 2 25.39 -82.73 7.00
CA LYS A 2 25.60 -81.34 6.53
C LYS A 2 24.82 -80.39 7.44
N LEU A 3 25.50 -79.51 8.17
CA LEU A 3 24.86 -78.38 8.86
C LEU A 3 24.87 -77.16 7.92
N ARG A 4 23.69 -76.60 7.66
CA ARG A 4 23.47 -75.34 6.93
C ARG A 4 23.61 -74.15 7.89
N PRO A 5 24.25 -73.03 7.52
CA PRO A 5 24.13 -71.81 8.28
C PRO A 5 22.82 -71.10 7.87
N VAL A 6 21.97 -70.81 8.85
CA VAL A 6 20.76 -69.99 8.68
C VAL A 6 21.21 -68.53 8.75
N LEU A 7 21.09 -67.81 7.64
CA LEU A 7 21.23 -66.36 7.58
C LEU A 7 19.99 -65.73 8.24
N ALA A 8 20.15 -65.16 9.44
CA ALA A 8 19.12 -64.32 10.04
C ALA A 8 19.21 -62.92 9.41
N ALA A 9 18.27 -62.59 8.53
CA ALA A 9 18.13 -61.24 8.00
C ALA A 9 17.59 -60.33 9.11
N LEU A 10 18.43 -59.41 9.61
CA LEU A 10 17.98 -58.28 10.42
C LEU A 10 17.16 -57.35 9.53
N VAL A 11 15.84 -57.40 9.68
CA VAL A 11 14.94 -56.36 9.15
C VAL A 11 14.99 -55.19 10.13
N ALA A 12 15.73 -54.14 9.76
CA ALA A 12 15.68 -52.86 10.47
C ALA A 12 14.28 -52.23 10.24
N PRO A 13 13.59 -51.75 11.29
CA PRO A 13 12.33 -51.04 11.12
C PRO A 13 12.63 -49.68 10.46
N VAL A 14 12.13 -49.50 9.24
CA VAL A 14 12.04 -48.18 8.61
C VAL A 14 11.04 -47.37 9.42
N LEU A 15 11.54 -46.42 10.20
CA LEU A 15 10.74 -45.35 10.80
C LEU A 15 10.17 -44.50 9.66
N LEU A 16 8.94 -44.81 9.23
CA LEU A 16 8.13 -43.92 8.42
C LEU A 16 7.86 -42.65 9.23
N ALA A 17 8.57 -41.56 8.91
CA ALA A 17 8.22 -40.23 9.38
C ALA A 17 6.78 -39.95 8.93
N GLY A 18 5.86 -39.82 9.89
CA GLY A 18 4.45 -39.52 9.61
C GLY A 18 4.32 -38.22 8.81
N PRO A 19 3.36 -38.10 7.88
CA PRO A 19 3.16 -36.88 7.12
C PRO A 19 2.88 -35.68 8.05
N LEU A 20 3.48 -34.54 7.73
CA LEU A 20 3.26 -33.25 8.38
C LEU A 20 1.78 -32.88 8.24
N SER A 21 1.00 -32.83 9.31
CA SER A 21 -0.48 -32.81 9.21
C SER A 21 -1.19 -31.75 10.06
N ALA A 22 -0.51 -30.81 10.71
CA ALA A 22 -1.20 -29.73 11.45
C ALA A 22 -0.47 -28.40 11.37
N THR A 23 -1.21 -27.31 11.22
CA THR A 23 -0.70 -25.94 11.15
C THR A 23 -1.90 -24.99 11.25
N TRP A 24 -1.71 -23.82 11.86
CA TRP A 24 -2.59 -22.67 11.63
C TRP A 24 -1.78 -21.52 11.06
N SER A 25 -2.42 -20.74 10.20
CA SER A 25 -1.78 -19.61 9.53
C SER A 25 -2.76 -18.46 9.30
N ILE A 26 -2.17 -17.27 9.22
CA ILE A 26 -2.82 -15.98 9.07
C ILE A 26 -2.10 -15.27 7.93
N VAL A 27 -2.84 -14.90 6.90
CA VAL A 27 -2.36 -14.08 5.79
C VAL A 27 -3.11 -12.76 5.83
N LEU A 28 -2.40 -11.64 5.91
CA LEU A 28 -2.95 -10.29 5.88
C LEU A 28 -2.34 -9.52 4.71
N VAL A 29 -3.14 -8.65 4.10
CA VAL A 29 -2.69 -7.72 3.07
C VAL A 29 -3.33 -6.36 3.28
N ASP A 30 -2.56 -5.28 3.19
CA ASP A 30 -3.12 -3.91 3.11
C ASP A 30 -3.22 -3.48 1.64
N THR A 31 -4.45 -3.28 1.14
CA THR A 31 -4.68 -2.87 -0.25
C THR A 31 -4.19 -1.47 -0.56
N ARG A 32 -3.93 -0.64 0.46
CA ARG A 32 -3.47 0.75 0.32
C ARG A 32 -1.95 0.85 0.25
N THR A 33 -1.23 0.24 1.20
CA THR A 33 0.25 0.24 1.22
C THR A 33 0.87 -0.89 0.39
N LYS A 34 0.06 -1.88 -0.01
CA LYS A 34 0.45 -3.12 -0.68
C LYS A 34 1.36 -4.02 0.17
N GLU A 35 1.33 -3.84 1.49
CA GLU A 35 2.00 -4.72 2.45
C GLU A 35 1.36 -6.10 2.45
N VAL A 36 2.20 -7.12 2.64
CA VAL A 36 1.80 -8.53 2.75
C VAL A 36 2.42 -9.09 4.02
N ALA A 37 1.60 -9.70 4.88
CA ALA A 37 2.04 -10.31 6.12
C ALA A 37 1.55 -11.75 6.24
N ILE A 38 2.40 -12.65 6.73
CA ILE A 38 2.09 -14.06 6.93
C ILE A 38 2.64 -14.51 8.28
N GLY A 39 1.78 -15.09 9.10
CA GLY A 39 2.17 -15.74 10.36
C GLY A 39 1.66 -17.17 10.40
N SER A 40 2.45 -18.08 10.95
CA SER A 40 2.10 -19.50 11.03
C SER A 40 2.79 -20.18 12.19
N ALA A 41 2.15 -21.20 12.77
CA ALA A 41 2.75 -22.04 13.80
C ALA A 41 2.23 -23.49 13.75
N THR A 42 3.03 -24.42 14.26
CA THR A 42 2.69 -25.85 14.30
C THR A 42 3.32 -26.57 15.49
N CYS A 43 2.68 -27.64 15.95
CA CYS A 43 3.21 -28.59 16.92
C CYS A 43 4.21 -29.60 16.32
N LEU A 44 4.92 -29.24 15.25
CA LEU A 44 6.02 -30.04 14.70
C LEU A 44 7.37 -29.52 15.19
N THR A 45 8.35 -30.40 15.32
CA THR A 45 9.69 -30.08 15.86
C THR A 45 10.77 -30.33 14.82
N GLY A 46 11.97 -29.76 15.04
CA GLY A 46 13.17 -30.13 14.27
C GLY A 46 13.14 -29.78 12.78
N LEU A 47 12.29 -28.82 12.37
CA LEU A 47 12.22 -28.31 11.01
C LEU A 47 12.00 -26.80 10.99
N ASP A 48 12.17 -26.19 9.80
CA ASP A 48 11.84 -24.79 9.55
C ASP A 48 10.51 -24.65 8.80
N LEU A 49 9.49 -24.12 9.47
CA LEU A 49 8.15 -23.95 8.90
C LEU A 49 8.12 -22.88 7.80
N ARG A 50 9.04 -21.91 7.86
CA ARG A 50 9.19 -20.82 6.89
C ARG A 50 9.58 -21.34 5.50
N VAL A 51 10.28 -22.47 5.41
CA VAL A 51 10.64 -23.09 4.13
C VAL A 51 9.43 -23.81 3.49
N LEU A 52 8.52 -24.32 4.31
CA LEU A 52 7.52 -25.30 3.87
C LEU A 52 6.15 -24.71 3.54
N THR A 53 5.76 -23.57 4.12
CA THR A 53 4.36 -23.12 4.09
C THR A 53 4.09 -21.76 3.45
N PRO A 54 4.91 -20.71 3.62
CA PRO A 54 4.56 -19.39 3.10
C PRO A 54 4.83 -19.29 1.59
N ILE A 55 3.98 -18.50 0.94
CA ILE A 55 4.19 -17.91 -0.37
C ILE A 55 4.04 -16.41 -0.18
N LEU A 56 5.10 -15.63 -0.37
CA LEU A 56 5.06 -14.19 -0.23
C LEU A 56 5.60 -13.56 -1.52
N VAL A 57 4.84 -12.63 -2.10
CA VAL A 57 5.26 -11.86 -3.27
C VAL A 57 5.05 -10.38 -3.02
N VAL A 58 6.15 -9.62 -2.97
CA VAL A 58 6.18 -8.18 -2.66
C VAL A 58 5.18 -7.41 -3.52
N GLY A 59 4.28 -6.67 -2.87
CA GLY A 59 3.29 -5.82 -3.55
C GLY A 59 2.19 -6.55 -4.33
N LYS A 60 2.19 -7.89 -4.37
CA LYS A 60 1.22 -8.69 -5.13
C LYS A 60 0.27 -9.49 -4.24
N GLY A 61 0.78 -10.18 -3.24
CA GLY A 61 -0.04 -11.02 -2.39
C GLY A 61 0.75 -12.00 -1.53
N GLY A 62 0.01 -12.70 -0.67
CA GLY A 62 0.54 -13.70 0.24
C GLY A 62 -0.34 -14.94 0.28
N GLY A 63 0.24 -16.06 0.68
CA GLY A 63 -0.50 -17.28 0.89
C GLY A 63 0.21 -18.25 1.83
N ALA A 64 -0.54 -19.19 2.36
CA ALA A 64 -0.02 -20.31 3.14
C ALA A 64 -0.55 -21.62 2.53
N ALA A 65 0.35 -22.53 2.20
CA ALA A 65 0.04 -23.90 1.73
C ALA A 65 0.47 -24.90 2.81
N GLN A 66 -0.51 -25.55 3.45
CA GLN A 66 -0.30 -26.34 4.67
C GLN A 66 -1.17 -27.61 4.70
N SER A 67 -1.28 -28.21 5.89
CA SER A 67 -1.77 -29.58 6.12
C SER A 67 -0.77 -30.58 5.55
N PHE A 68 -1.19 -31.64 4.85
CA PHE A 68 -0.28 -32.56 4.17
C PHE A 68 0.50 -31.79 3.09
N VAL A 69 1.63 -31.18 3.46
CA VAL A 69 2.38 -30.27 2.59
C VAL A 69 2.86 -31.01 1.34
N ASP A 70 2.70 -30.38 0.18
CA ASP A 70 3.36 -30.81 -1.05
C ASP A 70 4.89 -30.64 -0.88
N SER A 71 5.58 -31.76 -0.69
CA SER A 71 7.03 -31.83 -0.51
C SER A 71 7.81 -31.50 -1.77
N THR A 72 7.19 -31.60 -2.95
CA THR A 72 7.81 -31.20 -4.22
C THR A 72 7.87 -29.68 -4.37
N GLY A 73 7.12 -28.92 -3.56
CA GLY A 73 7.06 -27.46 -3.61
C GLY A 73 6.34 -26.90 -4.83
N ARG A 74 5.78 -27.74 -5.71
CA ARG A 74 5.11 -27.33 -6.96
C ARG A 74 3.90 -26.45 -6.69
N ASN A 75 3.10 -26.77 -5.68
CA ASN A 75 1.95 -25.95 -5.31
C ASN A 75 2.34 -24.53 -4.89
N ARG A 76 3.38 -24.38 -4.06
CA ARG A 76 3.88 -23.07 -3.63
C ARG A 76 4.45 -22.27 -4.80
N LEU A 77 5.20 -22.94 -5.68
CA LEU A 77 5.73 -22.34 -6.90
C LEU A 77 4.64 -21.89 -7.87
N LEU A 78 3.57 -22.67 -8.02
CA LEU A 78 2.40 -22.26 -8.82
C LEU A 78 1.80 -20.98 -8.27
N ILE A 79 1.47 -20.93 -6.97
CA ILE A 79 0.87 -19.74 -6.35
C ILE A 79 1.80 -18.52 -6.53
N PHE A 80 3.11 -18.67 -6.29
CA PHE A 80 4.10 -17.61 -6.47
C PHE A 80 4.11 -17.06 -7.90
N ASN A 81 4.17 -17.94 -8.91
CA ASN A 81 4.19 -17.54 -10.31
C ASN A 81 2.87 -16.91 -10.76
N GLU A 82 1.74 -17.36 -10.24
CA GLU A 82 0.43 -16.79 -10.55
C GLU A 82 0.22 -15.40 -9.92
N PHE A 83 0.80 -15.13 -8.74
CA PHE A 83 0.85 -13.78 -8.20
C PHE A 83 1.63 -12.81 -9.09
N GLN A 84 2.74 -13.25 -9.70
CA GLN A 84 3.50 -12.42 -10.65
C GLN A 84 2.65 -12.01 -11.85
N LYS A 85 1.74 -12.89 -12.30
CA LYS A 85 0.79 -12.63 -13.40
C LYS A 85 -0.43 -11.80 -13.00
N GLY A 86 -0.66 -11.61 -11.70
CA GLY A 86 -1.86 -10.92 -11.18
C GLY A 86 -3.13 -11.79 -11.18
N THR A 87 -2.98 -13.11 -11.31
CA THR A 87 -4.10 -14.07 -11.32
C THR A 87 -4.88 -14.02 -10.01
N ALA A 88 -6.21 -14.09 -10.09
CA ALA A 88 -7.08 -14.04 -8.91
C ALA A 88 -6.90 -15.27 -8.00
N PRO A 89 -6.90 -15.12 -6.66
CA PRO A 89 -6.78 -16.23 -5.70
C PRO A 89 -7.75 -17.39 -5.96
N ALA A 90 -9.01 -17.11 -6.32
CA ALA A 90 -9.98 -18.15 -6.67
C ALA A 90 -9.57 -18.96 -7.91
N THR A 91 -8.99 -18.32 -8.92
CA THR A 91 -8.47 -19.00 -10.12
C THR A 91 -7.22 -19.79 -9.79
N ILE A 92 -6.32 -19.26 -8.93
CA ILE A 92 -5.17 -20.01 -8.42
C ILE A 92 -5.63 -21.31 -7.74
N LEU A 93 -6.68 -21.24 -6.92
CA LEU A 93 -7.24 -22.42 -6.27
C LEU A 93 -7.76 -23.46 -7.27
N GLN A 94 -8.44 -23.04 -8.34
CA GLN A 94 -8.88 -23.94 -9.41
C GLN A 94 -7.71 -24.62 -10.12
N LEU A 95 -6.63 -23.88 -10.39
CA LEU A 95 -5.41 -24.43 -10.98
C LEU A 95 -4.78 -25.49 -10.06
N LEU A 96 -4.71 -25.22 -8.76
CA LEU A 96 -4.22 -26.19 -7.76
C LEU A 96 -5.09 -27.45 -7.74
N ALA A 97 -6.42 -27.31 -7.75
CA ALA A 97 -7.34 -28.44 -7.76
C ALA A 97 -7.17 -29.35 -8.98
N ASN A 98 -6.84 -28.77 -10.13
CA ASN A 98 -6.63 -29.51 -11.38
C ASN A 98 -5.26 -30.20 -11.45
N GLN A 99 -4.24 -29.67 -10.76
CA GLN A 99 -2.85 -30.12 -10.90
C GLN A 99 -2.35 -30.99 -9.74
N ASP A 100 -2.87 -30.79 -8.52
CA ASP A 100 -2.48 -31.56 -7.34
C ASP A 100 -3.42 -32.74 -7.12
N SER A 101 -2.99 -33.94 -7.48
CA SER A 101 -3.75 -35.17 -7.18
C SER A 101 -4.03 -35.36 -5.68
N GLY A 102 -3.21 -34.77 -4.81
CA GLY A 102 -3.41 -34.75 -3.37
C GLY A 102 -4.18 -33.54 -2.85
N HIS A 103 -4.82 -32.73 -3.71
CA HIS A 103 -5.48 -31.46 -3.35
C HIS A 103 -6.40 -31.59 -2.12
N GLN A 104 -7.18 -32.67 -2.03
CA GLN A 104 -8.09 -32.91 -0.90
C GLN A 104 -7.39 -33.18 0.44
N THR A 105 -6.08 -33.37 0.48
CA THR A 105 -5.28 -33.47 1.71
C THR A 105 -4.63 -32.13 2.10
N ARG A 106 -4.83 -31.08 1.29
CA ARG A 106 -4.19 -29.78 1.46
C ARG A 106 -5.10 -28.78 2.16
N GLN A 107 -4.49 -27.71 2.63
CA GLN A 107 -5.19 -26.51 3.07
C GLN A 107 -4.46 -25.27 2.54
N TYR A 108 -5.21 -24.30 2.02
CA TYR A 108 -4.67 -23.06 1.48
C TYR A 108 -5.40 -21.84 2.06
N GLY A 109 -4.65 -20.78 2.31
CA GLY A 109 -5.16 -19.41 2.44
C GLY A 109 -4.39 -18.51 1.49
N ILE A 110 -5.07 -17.77 0.62
CA ILE A 110 -4.43 -16.95 -0.43
C ILE A 110 -5.13 -15.60 -0.48
N VAL A 111 -4.37 -14.52 -0.38
CA VAL A 111 -4.84 -13.13 -0.40
C VAL A 111 -3.96 -12.31 -1.34
N ASP A 112 -4.55 -11.41 -2.12
CA ASP A 112 -3.79 -10.48 -2.95
C ASP A 112 -4.01 -9.01 -2.60
N THR A 113 -3.17 -8.14 -3.14
CA THR A 113 -3.21 -6.70 -2.92
C THR A 113 -4.29 -5.97 -3.73
N GLN A 114 -5.11 -6.71 -4.47
CA GLN A 114 -6.32 -6.22 -5.14
C GLN A 114 -7.58 -6.44 -4.28
N GLY A 115 -7.44 -7.03 -3.09
CA GLY A 115 -8.52 -7.24 -2.14
C GLY A 115 -9.28 -8.55 -2.34
N ARG A 116 -8.72 -9.49 -3.10
CA ARG A 116 -9.32 -10.81 -3.33
C ARG A 116 -8.71 -11.81 -2.34
N ALA A 117 -9.53 -12.72 -1.81
CA ALA A 117 -9.08 -13.74 -0.86
C ALA A 117 -9.83 -15.06 -1.04
N VAL A 118 -9.16 -16.17 -0.75
CA VAL A 118 -9.78 -17.50 -0.68
C VAL A 118 -9.14 -18.35 0.42
N THR A 119 -9.94 -19.20 1.05
CA THR A 119 -9.47 -20.33 1.86
C THR A 119 -10.00 -21.62 1.29
N PHE A 120 -9.19 -22.68 1.33
CA PHE A 120 -9.60 -24.04 0.99
C PHE A 120 -9.15 -24.99 2.09
N THR A 121 -10.05 -25.87 2.53
CA THR A 121 -9.76 -26.96 3.45
C THR A 121 -10.21 -28.26 2.81
N GLY A 122 -9.24 -29.10 2.43
CA GLY A 122 -9.52 -30.40 1.85
C GLY A 122 -10.17 -31.34 2.86
N THR A 123 -10.98 -32.27 2.36
CA THR A 123 -11.70 -33.27 3.18
C THR A 123 -10.78 -34.21 3.96
N GLY A 124 -9.53 -34.35 3.55
CA GLY A 124 -8.49 -35.11 4.24
C GLY A 124 -7.67 -34.31 5.26
N ALA A 125 -7.99 -33.02 5.49
CA ALA A 125 -7.35 -32.24 6.55
C ALA A 125 -7.79 -32.75 7.93
N GLY A 126 -6.86 -32.86 8.88
CA GLY A 126 -7.17 -33.40 10.21
C GLY A 126 -8.07 -32.48 11.03
N ALA A 127 -9.07 -33.05 11.72
CA ALA A 127 -10.02 -32.29 12.53
C ALA A 127 -9.38 -31.73 13.83
N TRP A 128 -9.81 -30.56 14.33
CA TRP A 128 -10.69 -29.60 13.68
C TRP A 128 -9.95 -28.89 12.54
N ALA A 129 -10.62 -28.68 11.40
CA ALA A 129 -10.07 -27.93 10.28
C ALA A 129 -11.09 -26.97 9.68
N GLY A 130 -10.62 -25.80 9.27
CA GLY A 130 -11.43 -24.79 8.61
C GLY A 130 -10.66 -23.50 8.39
N GLY A 131 -11.33 -22.51 7.79
CA GLY A 131 -10.78 -21.19 7.56
C GLY A 131 -11.85 -20.15 7.27
N LYS A 132 -11.45 -18.88 7.34
CA LYS A 132 -12.27 -17.70 7.10
C LYS A 132 -11.48 -16.67 6.32
N THR A 133 -12.15 -16.00 5.39
CA THR A 133 -11.64 -14.79 4.72
C THR A 133 -12.49 -13.58 5.10
N GLY A 134 -11.96 -12.39 4.88
CA GLY A 134 -12.73 -11.17 5.00
C GLY A 134 -11.89 -9.92 4.83
N GLN A 135 -12.49 -8.78 5.11
CA GLN A 135 -11.87 -7.46 4.99
C GLN A 135 -12.31 -6.54 6.13
N VAL A 136 -11.39 -5.70 6.61
CA VAL A 136 -11.65 -4.61 7.56
C VAL A 136 -10.87 -3.36 7.09
N GLY A 137 -11.58 -2.32 6.69
CA GLY A 137 -10.96 -1.16 6.05
C GLY A 137 -10.18 -1.57 4.79
N THR A 138 -8.88 -1.28 4.76
CA THR A 138 -7.97 -1.66 3.66
C THR A 138 -7.29 -3.02 3.89
N ILE A 139 -7.52 -3.66 5.04
CA ILE A 139 -6.89 -4.94 5.39
C ILE A 139 -7.76 -6.10 4.92
N VAL A 140 -7.22 -6.97 4.08
CA VAL A 140 -7.85 -8.21 3.62
C VAL A 140 -7.12 -9.39 4.25
N TYR A 141 -7.85 -10.42 4.66
CA TYR A 141 -7.27 -11.56 5.37
C TYR A 141 -7.80 -12.92 4.92
N ALA A 142 -6.96 -13.94 5.13
CA ALA A 142 -7.31 -15.36 5.15
C ALA A 142 -6.69 -16.00 6.39
N VAL A 143 -7.54 -16.62 7.22
CA VAL A 143 -7.14 -17.31 8.45
C VAL A 143 -7.63 -18.74 8.39
N GLN A 144 -6.74 -19.71 8.58
CA GLN A 144 -7.07 -21.13 8.44
C GLN A 144 -6.21 -21.98 9.35
N GLY A 145 -6.71 -23.17 9.69
CA GLY A 145 -5.91 -24.18 10.35
C GLY A 145 -6.53 -25.56 10.31
N ASN A 146 -5.72 -26.56 10.66
CA ASN A 146 -6.09 -27.96 10.73
C ASN A 146 -5.45 -28.60 11.96
N VAL A 147 -6.10 -29.64 12.49
CA VAL A 147 -5.75 -30.31 13.75
C VAL A 147 -5.74 -29.30 14.91
N LEU A 148 -6.69 -28.36 14.87
CA LEU A 148 -6.85 -27.35 15.91
C LEU A 148 -7.66 -27.90 17.08
N THR A 149 -7.56 -27.22 18.22
CA THR A 149 -8.44 -27.45 19.38
C THR A 149 -9.92 -27.24 19.05
N GLY A 150 -10.22 -26.33 18.12
CA GLY A 150 -11.55 -26.10 17.59
C GLY A 150 -11.65 -24.82 16.74
N ALA A 151 -12.86 -24.57 16.21
CA ALA A 151 -13.19 -23.35 15.47
C ALA A 151 -12.78 -22.03 16.15
N PRO A 152 -12.90 -21.91 17.50
CA PRO A 152 -12.52 -20.69 18.19
C PRO A 152 -11.07 -20.21 17.94
N VAL A 153 -10.12 -21.09 17.57
CA VAL A 153 -8.75 -20.68 17.19
C VAL A 153 -8.77 -19.72 16.00
N VAL A 154 -9.54 -20.06 14.95
CA VAL A 154 -9.71 -19.20 13.77
C VAL A 154 -10.59 -17.99 14.10
N ASP A 155 -11.67 -18.20 14.84
CA ASP A 155 -12.65 -17.14 15.13
C ASP A 155 -12.05 -16.00 15.95
N ARG A 156 -11.24 -16.33 16.96
CA ARG A 156 -10.58 -15.31 17.80
C ARG A 156 -9.46 -14.59 17.08
N ALA A 157 -8.71 -15.27 16.21
CA ALA A 157 -7.73 -14.60 15.35
C ALA A 157 -8.40 -13.61 14.40
N VAL A 158 -9.52 -13.99 13.77
CA VAL A 158 -10.33 -13.08 12.92
C VAL A 158 -10.85 -11.90 13.74
N GLN A 159 -11.41 -12.16 14.93
CA GLN A 159 -11.90 -11.10 15.82
C GLN A 159 -10.78 -10.14 16.23
N ALA A 160 -9.58 -10.64 16.53
CA ALA A 160 -8.42 -9.81 16.87
C ALA A 160 -7.97 -8.93 15.70
N ILE A 161 -7.99 -9.45 14.46
CA ILE A 161 -7.71 -8.66 13.25
C ILE A 161 -8.73 -7.53 13.10
N GLN A 162 -10.03 -7.82 13.27
CA GLN A 162 -11.11 -6.86 13.10
C GLN A 162 -11.09 -5.75 14.16
N ASN A 163 -10.75 -6.10 15.41
CA ASN A 163 -10.86 -5.18 16.55
C ASN A 163 -9.57 -4.42 16.87
N SER A 164 -8.43 -4.85 16.31
CA SER A 164 -7.15 -4.15 16.53
C SER A 164 -7.03 -2.88 15.69
N THR A 165 -6.19 -1.97 16.16
CA THR A 165 -5.73 -0.78 15.42
C THR A 165 -4.22 -0.87 15.19
N GLY A 166 -3.68 0.05 14.40
CA GLY A 166 -2.26 0.05 14.05
C GLY A 166 -1.96 -0.68 12.75
N ASP A 167 -0.67 -0.87 12.50
CA ASP A 167 -0.13 -1.41 11.27
C ASP A 167 -0.31 -2.94 11.13
N LEU A 168 0.13 -3.47 9.99
CA LEU A 168 -0.03 -4.89 9.66
C LEU A 168 0.72 -5.81 10.62
N ALA A 169 1.87 -5.38 11.15
CA ALA A 169 2.68 -6.16 12.08
C ALA A 169 1.98 -6.35 13.43
N THR A 170 1.40 -5.29 13.97
CA THR A 170 0.59 -5.35 15.20
C THR A 170 -0.58 -6.30 15.02
N ARG A 171 -1.33 -6.14 13.93
CA ARG A 171 -2.50 -6.96 13.61
C ARG A 171 -2.14 -8.44 13.48
N LEU A 172 -1.00 -8.76 12.86
CA LEU A 172 -0.54 -10.14 12.76
C LEU A 172 -0.20 -10.70 14.15
N MET A 173 0.56 -9.97 14.97
CA MET A 173 0.98 -10.44 16.29
C MET A 173 -0.22 -10.72 17.20
N VAL A 174 -1.16 -9.77 17.32
CA VAL A 174 -2.33 -9.95 18.19
C VAL A 174 -3.24 -11.09 17.71
N ALA A 175 -3.31 -11.33 16.40
CA ALA A 175 -4.07 -12.44 15.85
C ALA A 175 -3.41 -13.79 16.13
N MET A 176 -2.06 -13.85 16.10
CA MET A 176 -1.30 -15.03 16.52
C MET A 176 -1.46 -15.31 18.03
N GLU A 177 -1.42 -14.27 18.87
CA GLU A 177 -1.68 -14.39 20.32
C GLU A 177 -3.10 -14.87 20.60
N ALA A 178 -4.09 -14.38 19.84
CA ALA A 178 -5.47 -14.84 19.94
C ALA A 178 -5.62 -16.32 19.57
N ALA A 179 -5.02 -16.77 18.46
CA ALA A 179 -5.00 -18.19 18.07
C ALA A 179 -4.30 -19.06 19.15
N TYR A 180 -3.17 -18.60 19.67
CA TYR A 180 -2.46 -19.23 20.78
C TYR A 180 -3.37 -19.39 22.00
N SER A 181 -4.08 -18.34 22.41
CA SER A 181 -4.94 -18.34 23.60
C SER A 181 -6.08 -19.38 23.56
N MET A 182 -6.45 -19.81 22.35
CA MET A 182 -7.46 -20.82 22.10
C MET A 182 -6.88 -22.24 22.01
N GLY A 183 -5.58 -22.40 22.23
CA GLY A 183 -4.86 -23.68 22.24
C GLY A 183 -4.18 -24.06 20.92
N GLY A 184 -4.36 -23.28 19.84
CA GLY A 184 -3.67 -23.47 18.55
C GLY A 184 -3.76 -24.90 18.00
N ASP A 185 -2.60 -25.50 17.70
CA ASP A 185 -2.47 -26.89 17.27
C ASP A 185 -2.72 -27.83 18.45
N GLY A 186 -3.83 -28.56 18.39
CA GLY A 186 -4.35 -29.34 19.50
C GLY A 186 -3.46 -30.49 19.94
N ARG A 187 -2.48 -30.90 19.12
CA ARG A 187 -1.51 -31.94 19.52
C ARG A 187 -0.64 -31.48 20.69
N CYS A 188 -0.32 -30.17 20.73
CA CYS A 188 0.51 -29.57 21.76
C CYS A 188 -0.29 -29.23 23.03
N SER A 189 -1.56 -28.88 22.87
CA SER A 189 -2.40 -28.38 23.96
C SER A 189 -3.37 -29.40 24.54
N CYS A 190 -3.71 -30.47 23.81
CA CYS A 190 -4.69 -31.49 24.21
C CYS A 190 -4.09 -32.91 24.34
N GLY A 191 -2.82 -33.05 24.74
CA GLY A 191 -2.21 -34.36 25.01
C GLY A 191 -2.21 -35.30 23.80
N GLY A 192 -2.06 -34.76 22.60
CA GLY A 192 -2.08 -35.53 21.35
C GLY A 192 -3.47 -35.83 20.77
N ASN A 193 -4.58 -35.50 21.46
CA ASN A 193 -5.93 -35.59 20.91
C ASN A 193 -6.45 -34.18 20.56
N PRO A 194 -6.33 -33.73 19.30
CA PRO A 194 -6.45 -32.33 18.93
C PRO A 194 -7.73 -31.65 19.41
N THR A 195 -8.89 -32.29 19.27
CA THR A 195 -10.19 -31.72 19.65
C THR A 195 -10.68 -32.18 21.02
N GLY A 196 -9.88 -32.97 21.73
CA GLY A 196 -10.31 -33.71 22.92
C GLY A 196 -10.42 -32.87 24.19
N CYS A 197 -9.80 -31.68 24.23
CA CYS A 197 -9.72 -30.87 25.44
C CYS A 197 -10.55 -29.58 25.40
N GLY A 198 -11.30 -29.33 24.32
CA GLY A 198 -12.07 -28.10 24.13
C GLY A 198 -11.25 -26.91 23.62
N SER A 199 -11.92 -25.82 23.28
CA SER A 199 -11.31 -24.59 22.76
C SER A 199 -11.97 -23.37 23.44
N PRO A 200 -11.32 -22.73 24.43
CA PRO A 200 -9.94 -22.98 24.85
C PRO A 200 -9.83 -24.26 25.69
N PRO A 201 -8.67 -24.93 25.70
CA PRO A 201 -8.34 -25.94 26.70
C PRO A 201 -8.46 -25.37 28.12
N PRO A 202 -8.94 -26.12 29.13
CA PRO A 202 -9.00 -25.67 30.52
C PRO A 202 -7.65 -25.19 31.07
N SER A 203 -6.56 -25.85 30.64
CA SER A 203 -5.19 -25.41 30.85
C SER A 203 -4.29 -26.01 29.76
N PHE A 204 -3.26 -25.27 29.35
CA PHE A 204 -2.22 -25.76 28.44
C PHE A 204 -0.97 -24.89 28.59
N THR A 205 0.20 -25.43 28.27
CA THR A 205 1.48 -24.70 28.29
C THR A 205 1.96 -24.33 26.89
N LYS A 206 1.58 -25.11 25.87
CA LYS A 206 2.02 -24.92 24.48
C LYS A 206 0.87 -25.13 23.50
N SER A 207 0.86 -24.31 22.47
CA SER A 207 -0.01 -24.39 21.29
C SER A 207 0.75 -24.85 20.03
N ALA A 208 2.08 -24.77 20.06
CA ALA A 208 2.98 -25.10 18.96
C ALA A 208 4.43 -25.29 19.45
N HIS A 209 5.32 -25.74 18.56
CA HIS A 209 6.76 -25.88 18.78
C HIS A 209 7.59 -24.91 17.94
N ILE A 210 7.16 -24.64 16.71
CA ILE A 210 7.83 -23.74 15.76
C ILE A 210 6.82 -22.80 15.10
N GLY A 211 7.31 -21.67 14.59
CA GLY A 211 6.47 -20.68 13.90
C GLY A 211 7.27 -19.51 13.36
N TYR A 212 6.64 -18.69 12.51
CA TYR A 212 7.27 -17.52 11.92
C TYR A 212 6.27 -16.36 11.76
N MET A 213 6.83 -15.17 11.53
CA MET A 213 6.12 -13.99 11.03
C MET A 213 6.98 -13.35 9.93
N LEU A 214 6.38 -13.17 8.75
CA LEU A 214 6.98 -12.47 7.62
C LEU A 214 6.12 -11.27 7.26
N ILE A 215 6.74 -10.12 6.99
CA ILE A 215 6.06 -8.93 6.47
C ILE A 215 6.92 -8.32 5.39
N ALA A 216 6.33 -8.12 4.22
CA ALA A 216 6.97 -7.43 3.12
C ALA A 216 6.25 -6.12 2.79
N ARG A 217 7.06 -5.14 2.41
CA ARG A 217 6.67 -3.80 1.95
C ARG A 217 7.08 -3.61 0.50
N LEU A 218 6.45 -2.66 -0.19
CA LEU A 218 6.98 -2.19 -1.46
C LEU A 218 8.42 -1.70 -1.26
N GLY A 219 9.33 -2.07 -2.16
CA GLY A 219 10.77 -1.80 -2.04
C GLY A 219 11.59 -2.98 -1.54
N ASP A 220 10.95 -3.94 -0.85
CA ASP A 220 11.58 -5.21 -0.48
C ASP A 220 11.86 -6.08 -1.72
N THR A 221 12.72 -7.08 -1.56
CA THR A 221 13.14 -7.96 -2.67
C THR A 221 12.59 -9.37 -2.47
N ASP A 222 11.85 -9.87 -3.46
CA ASP A 222 11.43 -11.27 -3.52
C ASP A 222 12.63 -12.21 -3.60
N GLY A 223 12.57 -13.31 -2.84
CA GLY A 223 13.55 -14.38 -2.90
C GLY A 223 13.26 -15.38 -4.01
N THR A 224 14.16 -16.36 -4.17
CA THR A 224 13.89 -17.48 -5.08
C THR A 224 12.84 -18.41 -4.47
N CYS A 225 11.80 -18.74 -5.23
CA CYS A 225 10.80 -19.73 -4.82
C CYS A 225 11.18 -21.09 -5.39
N ASN A 226 11.64 -22.00 -4.53
CA ASN A 226 11.96 -23.37 -4.89
C ASN A 226 11.81 -24.32 -3.67
N PRO A 227 11.86 -25.65 -3.88
CA PRO A 227 11.59 -26.61 -2.81
C PRO A 227 12.59 -26.57 -1.64
N ASN A 228 13.82 -26.10 -1.89
CA ASN A 228 14.90 -26.12 -0.89
C ASN A 228 14.84 -24.93 0.07
N VAL A 229 14.50 -23.73 -0.43
CA VAL A 229 14.50 -22.49 0.37
C VAL A 229 13.10 -21.97 0.67
N GLY A 230 12.06 -22.51 0.02
CA GLY A 230 10.68 -22.06 0.16
C GLY A 230 10.38 -20.80 -0.67
N CYS A 231 9.17 -20.25 -0.50
CA CYS A 231 8.68 -19.10 -1.27
C CYS A 231 8.44 -17.87 -0.38
N GLY A 232 9.05 -17.87 0.82
CA GLY A 232 9.18 -16.74 1.72
C GLY A 232 10.65 -16.46 2.05
N SER A 233 11.53 -16.60 1.06
CA SER A 233 12.99 -16.54 1.18
C SER A 233 13.59 -15.17 0.80
N GLY A 234 12.75 -14.16 0.57
CA GLY A 234 13.19 -12.81 0.23
C GLY A 234 13.81 -12.06 1.40
N SER A 235 14.26 -10.84 1.10
CA SER A 235 14.70 -9.87 2.12
C SER A 235 13.51 -8.95 2.38
N TYR A 236 12.87 -9.15 3.53
CA TYR A 236 11.60 -8.52 3.86
C TYR A 236 11.73 -7.62 5.08
N TYR A 237 10.85 -6.64 5.17
CA TYR A 237 10.78 -5.68 6.27
C TYR A 237 10.78 -6.31 7.67
N MET A 238 10.09 -7.45 7.84
CA MET A 238 10.14 -8.22 9.08
C MET A 238 10.27 -9.71 8.79
N GLU A 239 11.24 -10.35 9.43
CA GLU A 239 11.52 -11.78 9.30
C GLU A 239 11.80 -12.38 10.69
N LEU A 240 10.75 -12.79 11.40
CA LEU A 240 10.88 -13.46 12.70
C LEU A 240 10.64 -14.97 12.51
N ASN A 241 11.58 -15.80 12.95
CA ASN A 241 11.49 -17.25 12.76
C ASN A 241 11.96 -18.02 14.00
N VAL A 242 11.10 -18.92 14.49
CA VAL A 242 11.43 -19.90 15.53
C VAL A 242 11.43 -21.26 14.85
N ALA A 243 12.58 -21.63 14.28
CA ALA A 243 12.79 -22.87 13.55
C ALA A 243 13.57 -23.90 14.38
N ASN A 244 13.49 -25.18 13.99
CA ASN A 244 14.27 -26.29 14.55
C ASN A 244 14.14 -26.46 16.08
N ALA A 245 13.08 -25.93 16.67
CA ALA A 245 12.84 -26.04 18.10
C ALA A 245 12.47 -27.47 18.51
N SER A 246 12.78 -27.80 19.75
CA SER A 246 12.46 -29.10 20.35
C SER A 246 11.09 -29.08 21.04
N GLY A 247 10.64 -30.27 21.46
CA GLY A 247 9.45 -30.44 22.29
C GLY A 247 9.48 -29.56 23.56
N ASN A 248 10.67 -29.41 24.14
CA ASN A 248 10.90 -28.75 25.44
C ASN A 248 11.10 -27.24 25.36
N SER A 249 11.23 -26.66 24.16
CA SER A 249 11.41 -25.22 23.98
C SER A 249 10.19 -24.43 24.49
N ALA A 250 10.28 -23.11 24.61
CA ALA A 250 9.07 -22.31 24.88
C ALA A 250 8.08 -22.38 23.70
N ASP A 251 6.83 -21.95 23.90
CA ASP A 251 5.89 -21.80 22.79
C ASP A 251 6.42 -20.75 21.78
N PRO A 252 6.36 -21.02 20.46
CA PRO A 252 6.90 -20.12 19.45
C PRO A 252 6.15 -18.77 19.40
N VAL A 253 4.85 -18.70 19.70
CA VAL A 253 4.12 -17.42 19.67
C VAL A 253 4.63 -16.48 20.76
N ARG A 254 4.96 -17.01 21.95
CA ARG A 254 5.57 -16.21 23.03
C ARG A 254 6.98 -15.73 22.66
N GLN A 255 7.77 -16.60 22.03
CA GLN A 255 9.11 -16.24 21.54
C GLN A 255 9.04 -15.17 20.43
N LEU A 256 8.13 -15.34 19.48
CA LEU A 256 7.87 -14.38 18.41
C LEU A 256 7.39 -13.05 18.98
N ARG A 257 6.55 -13.06 20.03
CA ARG A 257 6.13 -11.83 20.69
C ARG A 257 7.30 -11.05 21.26
N LEU A 258 8.19 -11.72 21.99
CA LEU A 258 9.39 -11.08 22.52
C LEU A 258 10.29 -10.53 21.39
N ALA A 259 10.48 -11.32 20.32
CA ALA A 259 11.24 -10.89 19.15
C ALA A 259 10.60 -9.69 18.44
N TYR A 260 9.27 -9.67 18.34
CA TYR A 260 8.49 -8.56 17.80
C TYR A 260 8.67 -7.29 18.64
N ASP A 261 8.65 -7.38 19.97
CA ASP A 261 8.87 -6.21 20.83
C ASP A 261 10.28 -5.62 20.66
N TYR A 262 11.31 -6.47 20.57
CA TYR A 262 12.67 -6.01 20.28
C TYR A 262 12.79 -5.39 18.89
N TRP A 263 12.18 -6.01 17.88
CA TRP A 263 12.15 -5.49 16.52
C TRP A 263 11.45 -4.12 16.47
N ARG A 264 10.35 -3.94 17.20
CA ARG A 264 9.65 -2.66 17.32
C ARG A 264 10.53 -1.55 17.89
N ILE A 265 11.20 -1.83 19.01
CA ILE A 265 12.10 -0.86 19.64
C ILE A 265 13.23 -0.47 18.67
N ALA A 266 13.73 -1.42 17.89
CA ALA A 266 14.81 -1.17 16.93
C ALA A 266 14.42 -0.27 15.74
N LEU A 267 13.13 -0.02 15.53
CA LEU A 267 12.60 0.86 14.47
C LEU A 267 12.38 2.32 14.90
N GLN A 268 12.49 2.62 16.20
CA GLN A 268 12.32 3.99 16.67
C GLN A 268 13.42 4.90 16.12
N GLY A 269 13.03 6.08 15.63
CA GLY A 269 13.95 7.01 14.97
C GLY A 269 14.37 6.61 13.54
N HIS A 270 13.80 5.54 12.96
CA HIS A 270 14.05 5.11 11.58
C HIS A 270 12.85 5.43 10.67
N PRO A 271 13.05 5.76 9.38
CA PRO A 271 11.97 6.08 8.46
C PRO A 271 10.91 4.99 8.37
N ASP A 272 9.65 5.37 8.62
CA ASP A 272 8.50 4.56 8.26
C ASP A 272 8.00 4.95 6.86
N HIS A 273 7.62 3.93 6.09
CA HIS A 273 7.19 4.11 4.72
C HIS A 273 5.86 4.85 4.57
N HIS A 274 4.98 4.78 5.57
CA HIS A 274 3.58 5.18 5.47
C HIS A 274 3.30 6.46 6.26
N LEU A 275 3.91 6.61 7.44
CA LEU A 275 3.75 7.80 8.28
C LEU A 275 4.57 8.99 7.77
N SER A 276 5.61 8.74 6.97
CA SER A 276 6.31 9.80 6.25
C SER A 276 5.39 10.45 5.20
N THR A 277 5.47 11.77 5.06
CA THR A 277 4.57 12.54 4.20
C THR A 277 5.30 13.19 3.03
N VAL A 278 4.60 13.32 1.92
CA VAL A 278 5.08 13.98 0.70
C VAL A 278 4.00 14.94 0.24
N GLU A 279 4.38 16.18 -0.04
CA GLU A 279 3.47 17.26 -0.43
C GLU A 279 4.05 18.02 -1.62
N LEU A 280 3.16 18.53 -2.48
CA LEU A 280 3.47 19.50 -3.53
C LEU A 280 2.88 20.85 -3.12
N ASP A 281 3.64 21.92 -3.32
CA ASP A 281 3.22 23.29 -2.98
C ASP A 281 2.15 23.90 -3.91
N THR A 282 1.82 23.18 -4.98
CA THR A 282 0.78 23.49 -5.96
C THR A 282 -0.24 22.34 -6.02
N PRO A 283 -1.49 22.57 -6.49
CA PRO A 283 -2.52 21.53 -6.59
C PRO A 283 -2.21 20.38 -7.58
N GLY A 284 -1.15 20.52 -8.37
CA GLY A 284 -0.78 19.73 -9.53
C GLY A 284 0.02 20.61 -10.47
N LEU A 285 0.33 20.14 -11.67
CA LEU A 285 1.08 20.90 -12.67
C LEU A 285 0.29 20.97 -13.99
N PRO A 286 0.35 22.05 -14.78
CA PRO A 286 -0.15 22.05 -16.15
C PRO A 286 0.84 21.32 -17.06
N ALA A 287 0.36 20.59 -18.07
CA ALA A 287 1.19 19.88 -19.05
C ALA A 287 1.87 20.85 -20.07
N ASP A 288 2.59 21.85 -19.59
CA ASP A 288 3.15 22.95 -20.40
C ASP A 288 4.67 22.82 -20.63
N GLY A 289 5.31 21.81 -20.06
CA GLY A 289 6.75 21.58 -20.18
C GLY A 289 7.64 22.55 -19.37
N THR A 290 7.08 23.47 -18.59
CA THR A 290 7.84 24.59 -18.00
C THR A 290 7.45 24.96 -16.58
N THR A 291 6.19 24.78 -16.19
CA THR A 291 5.74 25.10 -14.84
C THR A 291 6.45 24.22 -13.83
N ALA A 292 7.00 24.84 -12.79
CA ALA A 292 7.68 24.16 -11.71
C ALA A 292 6.85 24.22 -10.43
N GLY A 293 6.98 23.17 -9.61
CA GLY A 293 6.53 23.13 -8.23
C GLY A 293 7.64 22.62 -7.32
N LEU A 294 7.42 22.68 -6.01
CA LEU A 294 8.33 22.20 -4.99
C LEU A 294 7.71 21.03 -4.23
N VAL A 295 8.35 19.87 -4.30
CA VAL A 295 7.99 18.72 -3.48
C VAL A 295 8.70 18.82 -2.14
N THR A 296 7.98 18.60 -1.05
CA THR A 296 8.51 18.50 0.31
C THR A 296 8.25 17.11 0.86
N VAL A 297 9.31 16.44 1.35
CA VAL A 297 9.25 15.15 2.03
C VAL A 297 9.53 15.37 3.52
N ARG A 298 8.70 14.80 4.39
CA ARG A 298 8.91 14.83 5.85
C ARG A 298 8.94 13.40 6.36
N LEU A 299 10.13 12.96 6.76
CA LEU A 299 10.31 11.62 7.30
C LEU A 299 9.81 11.55 8.74
N ARG A 300 9.08 10.48 9.04
CA ARG A 300 8.63 10.12 10.39
C ARG A 300 8.98 8.69 10.66
N ASP A 301 9.20 8.38 11.93
CA ASP A 301 9.30 6.99 12.35
C ASP A 301 7.92 6.34 12.50
N LEU A 302 7.95 5.07 12.88
CA LEU A 302 6.78 4.22 13.04
C LEU A 302 5.81 4.68 14.15
N ASP A 303 6.30 5.46 15.12
CA ASP A 303 5.49 6.08 16.17
C ASP A 303 5.00 7.49 15.76
N GLY A 304 5.35 7.93 14.55
CA GLY A 304 5.01 9.24 14.00
C GLY A 304 5.93 10.37 14.47
N ALA A 305 7.01 10.07 15.19
CA ALA A 305 7.96 11.08 15.62
C ALA A 305 8.80 11.60 14.45
N PRO A 306 9.13 12.90 14.39
CA PRO A 306 10.03 13.43 13.37
C PRO A 306 11.43 12.82 13.48
N ILE A 307 12.03 12.50 12.35
CA ILE A 307 13.40 11.97 12.31
C ILE A 307 14.39 13.13 12.37
N SER A 308 15.32 13.09 13.32
CA SER A 308 16.32 14.15 13.51
C SER A 308 17.65 13.86 12.80
N SER A 309 17.97 12.58 12.57
CA SER A 309 19.16 12.13 11.84
C SER A 309 19.03 12.38 10.33
N ALA A 310 20.17 12.59 9.68
CA ALA A 310 20.21 12.73 8.23
C ALA A 310 20.11 11.34 7.57
N ALA A 311 19.09 11.14 6.76
CA ALA A 311 18.98 10.06 5.79
C ALA A 311 19.34 10.56 4.38
N THR A 312 19.76 9.65 3.50
CA THR A 312 19.83 9.90 2.06
C THR A 312 18.45 9.74 1.48
N VAL A 313 17.91 10.77 0.83
CA VAL A 313 16.62 10.69 0.14
C VAL A 313 16.83 10.79 -1.36
N THR A 314 16.27 9.84 -2.10
CA THR A 314 16.25 9.83 -3.56
C THR A 314 14.82 9.86 -4.08
N ALA A 315 14.62 10.44 -5.26
CA ALA A 315 13.33 10.50 -5.92
C ALA A 315 13.49 10.11 -7.39
N ALA A 316 12.59 9.28 -7.89
CA ALA A 316 12.54 8.86 -9.29
C ALA A 316 11.09 8.77 -9.79
N LEU A 317 10.89 8.87 -11.10
CA LEU A 317 9.59 8.63 -11.72
C LEU A 317 9.33 7.11 -11.77
N ASP A 318 8.17 6.67 -11.30
CA ASP A 318 7.76 5.27 -11.40
C ASP A 318 7.42 4.93 -12.86
N PRO A 319 7.83 3.76 -13.39
CA PRO A 319 7.52 3.34 -14.76
C PRO A 319 6.03 3.26 -15.09
N SER A 320 5.16 3.15 -14.09
CA SER A 320 3.70 3.17 -14.27
C SER A 320 3.10 4.58 -14.42
N SER A 321 3.93 5.62 -14.48
CA SER A 321 3.50 6.99 -14.71
C SER A 321 2.94 7.16 -16.12
N SER A 322 1.83 7.88 -16.25
CA SER A 322 1.22 8.26 -17.54
C SER A 322 1.60 9.68 -17.97
N ALA A 323 2.11 10.49 -17.05
CA ALA A 323 2.69 11.80 -17.33
C ALA A 323 4.19 11.81 -17.02
N SER A 324 4.91 12.72 -17.68
CA SER A 324 6.32 12.99 -17.41
C SER A 324 6.48 14.23 -16.55
N VAL A 325 7.45 14.18 -15.65
CA VAL A 325 7.98 15.33 -14.91
C VAL A 325 9.50 15.21 -14.82
N SER A 326 10.19 16.34 -14.76
CA SER A 326 11.62 16.38 -14.48
C SER A 326 11.85 16.63 -13.00
N LEU A 327 12.76 15.89 -12.37
CA LEU A 327 13.08 16.01 -10.94
C LEU A 327 14.42 16.70 -10.78
N GLY A 328 14.45 17.75 -9.95
CA GLY A 328 15.70 18.40 -9.55
C GLY A 328 16.38 17.71 -8.36
N PRO A 329 17.53 18.24 -7.90
CA PRO A 329 18.29 17.64 -6.82
C PRO A 329 17.54 17.74 -5.48
N VAL A 330 17.61 16.66 -4.70
CA VAL A 330 17.09 16.61 -3.33
C VAL A 330 17.99 17.40 -2.39
N ARG A 331 17.36 18.30 -1.61
CA ARG A 331 18.02 19.14 -0.61
C ARG A 331 17.48 18.83 0.77
N PHE A 332 18.38 18.55 1.71
CA PHE A 332 18.03 18.43 3.12
C PHE A 332 17.81 19.81 3.74
N LEU A 333 16.69 19.99 4.43
CA LEU A 333 16.31 21.24 5.11
C LEU A 333 16.50 21.17 6.63
N GLY A 334 16.89 20.02 7.17
CA GLY A 334 17.00 19.78 8.61
C GLY A 334 15.81 19.00 9.18
N SER A 335 16.02 18.33 10.32
CA SER A 335 14.98 17.59 11.07
C SER A 335 14.12 16.65 10.22
N GLY A 336 14.77 15.86 9.35
CA GLY A 336 14.09 14.86 8.51
C GLY A 336 13.24 15.46 7.39
N VAL A 337 13.40 16.76 7.09
CA VAL A 337 12.68 17.44 6.02
C VAL A 337 13.60 17.60 4.80
N TYR A 338 13.06 17.27 3.63
CA TYR A 338 13.74 17.37 2.35
C TYR A 338 12.87 18.09 1.34
N SER A 339 13.48 18.72 0.34
CA SER A 339 12.76 19.30 -0.77
C SER A 339 13.49 19.13 -2.10
N PHE A 340 12.73 19.07 -3.18
CA PHE A 340 13.28 19.11 -4.53
C PHE A 340 12.27 19.75 -5.50
N PRO A 341 12.74 20.51 -6.49
CA PRO A 341 11.84 21.04 -7.50
C PRO A 341 11.42 19.94 -8.48
N VAL A 342 10.19 20.06 -8.97
CA VAL A 342 9.63 19.24 -10.04
C VAL A 342 9.17 20.15 -11.16
N VAL A 343 9.48 19.82 -12.42
CA VAL A 343 9.07 20.59 -13.59
C VAL A 343 8.13 19.73 -14.43
N ALA A 344 7.01 20.33 -14.86
CA ALA A 344 6.00 19.66 -15.65
C ALA A 344 6.56 19.19 -17.00
N GLY A 345 6.13 18.02 -17.47
CA GLY A 345 6.24 17.63 -18.86
C GLY A 345 5.09 18.20 -19.71
N THR A 346 4.98 17.75 -20.96
CA THR A 346 3.92 18.14 -21.90
C THR A 346 2.80 17.10 -22.03
N THR A 347 2.95 15.93 -21.41
CA THR A 347 1.96 14.85 -21.45
C THR A 347 1.09 14.91 -20.22
N ALA A 348 -0.23 15.07 -20.41
CA ALA A 348 -1.19 15.05 -19.33
C ALA A 348 -1.40 13.62 -18.77
N GLY A 349 -1.68 13.53 -17.48
CA GLY A 349 -1.85 12.25 -16.78
C GLY A 349 -1.37 12.33 -15.34
N ILE A 350 -0.96 11.18 -14.81
CA ILE A 350 -0.45 11.05 -13.43
C ILE A 350 1.04 10.69 -13.49
N ALA A 351 1.86 11.53 -12.87
CA ALA A 351 3.26 11.26 -12.58
C ALA A 351 3.38 10.69 -11.16
N ARG A 352 3.89 9.46 -11.03
CA ARG A 352 4.03 8.76 -9.75
C ARG A 352 5.48 8.81 -9.31
N LEU A 353 5.75 9.31 -8.12
CA LEU A 353 7.11 9.41 -7.59
C LEU A 353 7.41 8.22 -6.68
N ARG A 354 8.53 7.55 -6.97
CA ARG A 354 9.20 6.60 -6.07
C ARG A 354 10.18 7.40 -5.23
N ILE A 355 9.94 7.48 -3.92
CA ILE A 355 10.80 8.21 -3.00
C ILE A 355 11.36 7.22 -1.99
N GLU A 356 12.69 7.09 -1.94
CA GLU A 356 13.38 6.19 -1.02
C GLU A 356 14.16 7.00 0.00
N ALA A 357 14.10 6.57 1.26
CA ALA A 357 14.94 7.07 2.35
C ALA A 357 15.90 5.96 2.81
N ASP A 358 17.17 6.27 2.96
CA ASP A 358 18.21 5.36 3.44
C ASP A 358 19.01 6.02 4.56
N ASP A 359 18.89 5.50 5.77
CA ASP A 359 19.60 5.98 6.96
C ASP A 359 20.82 5.14 7.32
N GLY A 360 21.25 4.24 6.42
CA GLY A 360 22.36 3.31 6.62
C GLY A 360 21.97 1.98 7.26
N ARG A 361 20.72 1.78 7.69
CA ARG A 361 20.20 0.48 8.14
C ARG A 361 19.41 -0.26 7.08
N GLY A 362 19.01 0.43 6.03
CA GLY A 362 18.24 -0.12 4.93
C GLY A 362 17.48 0.97 4.19
N LYS A 363 16.99 0.62 3.01
CA LYS A 363 16.18 1.51 2.19
C LYS A 363 14.71 1.34 2.54
N VAL A 364 14.02 2.45 2.66
CA VAL A 364 12.58 2.52 2.88
C VAL A 364 11.97 3.28 1.71
N LEU A 365 11.24 2.56 0.86
CA LEU A 365 10.41 3.16 -0.18
C LEU A 365 9.13 3.68 0.47
N LEU A 366 8.88 4.98 0.37
CA LEU A 366 7.65 5.59 0.90
C LEU A 366 6.43 5.07 0.13
N SER A 367 5.36 4.75 0.85
CA SER A 367 4.15 4.12 0.30
C SER A 367 2.87 4.74 0.88
N PRO A 368 1.84 4.99 0.05
CA PRO A 368 1.83 4.81 -1.40
C PRO A 368 2.75 5.81 -2.13
N ASN A 369 3.10 5.50 -3.38
CA ASN A 369 3.83 6.46 -4.23
C ASN A 369 3.08 7.80 -4.27
N PHE A 370 3.81 8.90 -4.16
CA PHE A 370 3.21 10.22 -4.27
C PHE A 370 2.81 10.51 -5.72
N GLU A 371 1.56 10.92 -5.94
CA GLU A 371 1.03 11.18 -7.28
C GLU A 371 0.93 12.69 -7.54
N ILE A 372 1.49 13.14 -8.65
CA ILE A 372 1.35 14.48 -9.18
C ILE A 372 0.42 14.41 -10.39
N THR A 373 -0.69 15.14 -10.34
CA THR A 373 -1.56 15.32 -11.51
C THR A 373 -0.92 16.34 -12.44
N VAL A 374 -0.63 15.93 -13.67
CA VAL A 374 -0.21 16.81 -14.76
C VAL A 374 -1.43 17.05 -15.65
N SER A 375 -2.07 18.21 -15.49
CA SER A 375 -3.34 18.52 -16.12
C SER A 375 -3.19 18.90 -17.60
N GLY A 376 -4.09 18.38 -18.44
CA GLY A 376 -4.29 18.80 -19.82
C GLY A 376 -5.28 19.95 -19.99
N ASP A 377 -5.81 20.49 -18.88
CA ASP A 377 -6.88 21.47 -18.91
C ASP A 377 -6.42 22.81 -19.52
N PRO A 378 -7.29 23.51 -20.26
CA PRO A 378 -6.98 24.82 -20.83
C PRO A 378 -6.59 25.87 -19.80
N LEU A 379 -7.20 25.88 -18.62
CA LEU A 379 -6.89 26.80 -17.53
C LEU A 379 -6.44 26.01 -16.30
N TRP A 380 -5.29 26.40 -15.76
CA TRP A 380 -4.74 25.90 -14.50
C TRP A 380 -4.37 27.06 -13.58
N ALA A 381 -4.42 26.86 -12.26
CA ALA A 381 -3.99 27.85 -11.26
C ALA A 381 -2.95 27.27 -10.30
N SER A 382 -1.96 28.08 -9.93
CA SER A 382 -0.88 27.69 -9.02
C SER A 382 -1.30 27.53 -7.57
N ARG A 383 -2.49 28.01 -7.21
CA ARG A 383 -3.04 27.96 -5.85
C ARG A 383 -4.50 27.51 -5.88
N ALA A 384 -4.85 26.59 -4.98
CA ALA A 384 -6.25 26.27 -4.69
C ALA A 384 -6.87 27.28 -3.70
N ALA A 385 -6.04 28.01 -2.95
CA ALA A 385 -6.50 29.01 -1.98
C ALA A 385 -5.47 30.14 -1.79
N LEU A 386 -5.97 31.32 -1.40
CA LEU A 386 -5.18 32.48 -1.00
C LEU A 386 -5.60 32.93 0.40
N SER A 387 -4.64 33.35 1.23
CA SER A 387 -4.95 33.90 2.55
C SER A 387 -5.45 35.33 2.44
N THR A 388 -6.57 35.61 3.10
CA THR A 388 -7.11 36.96 3.26
C THR A 388 -6.29 37.82 4.23
N THR A 389 -5.57 37.18 5.16
CA THR A 389 -4.72 37.87 6.15
C THR A 389 -3.34 38.21 5.58
N SER A 390 -2.62 37.21 5.05
CA SER A 390 -1.27 37.43 4.51
C SER A 390 -1.27 37.86 3.04
N GLY A 391 -2.40 37.79 2.35
CA GLY A 391 -2.45 37.96 0.90
C GLY A 391 -1.80 36.81 0.15
N GLY A 392 -1.52 37.03 -1.14
CA GLY A 392 -0.78 36.12 -1.99
C GLY A 392 -1.03 36.38 -3.48
N VAL A 393 -0.44 35.56 -4.34
CA VAL A 393 -0.65 35.60 -5.79
C VAL A 393 -1.04 34.20 -6.26
N ALA A 394 -2.11 34.12 -7.05
CA ALA A 394 -2.45 32.94 -7.83
C ALA A 394 -2.05 33.21 -9.28
N ASP A 395 -1.12 32.42 -9.80
CA ASP A 395 -0.72 32.46 -11.20
C ASP A 395 -1.57 31.48 -12.00
N PHE A 396 -1.89 31.84 -13.23
CA PHE A 396 -2.69 31.06 -14.14
C PHE A 396 -1.90 30.75 -15.39
N VAL A 397 -1.98 29.48 -15.80
CA VAL A 397 -1.48 29.02 -17.10
C VAL A 397 -2.70 28.78 -17.99
N LEU A 398 -2.74 29.49 -19.12
CA LEU A 398 -3.78 29.44 -20.11
C LEU A 398 -3.23 28.78 -21.37
N ARG A 399 -3.96 27.81 -21.92
CA ARG A 399 -3.56 27.03 -23.08
C ARG A 399 -4.71 26.81 -24.03
N THR A 400 -4.41 26.86 -25.32
CA THR A 400 -5.39 26.58 -26.38
C THR A 400 -4.67 26.19 -27.67
N THR A 401 -5.39 25.53 -28.58
CA THR A 401 -4.90 25.29 -29.95
C THR A 401 -4.95 26.55 -30.83
N ARG A 402 -5.49 27.65 -30.31
CA ARG A 402 -5.74 28.90 -31.03
C ARG A 402 -4.62 29.92 -30.79
N ALA A 403 -3.41 29.59 -31.24
CA ALA A 403 -2.24 30.46 -31.14
C ALA A 403 -2.51 31.86 -31.72
N GLY A 404 -1.91 32.89 -31.11
CA GLY A 404 -2.08 34.28 -31.55
C GLY A 404 -3.45 34.90 -31.32
N ARG A 405 -4.43 34.19 -30.73
CA ARG A 405 -5.75 34.78 -30.42
C ARG A 405 -5.70 35.66 -29.19
N ALA A 406 -6.50 36.72 -29.22
CA ALA A 406 -6.81 37.48 -28.01
C ALA A 406 -7.65 36.64 -27.04
N TYR A 407 -7.54 36.89 -25.75
CA TYR A 407 -8.34 36.26 -24.71
C TYR A 407 -8.71 37.25 -23.60
N VAL A 408 -9.76 36.89 -22.87
CA VAL A 408 -10.14 37.52 -21.61
C VAL A 408 -10.29 36.42 -20.57
N LEU A 409 -9.48 36.48 -19.52
CA LEU A 409 -9.69 35.77 -18.27
C LEU A 409 -10.69 36.57 -17.45
N ALA A 410 -11.71 35.90 -16.93
CA ALA A 410 -12.71 36.48 -16.07
C ALA A 410 -12.83 35.68 -14.77
N ALA A 411 -13.33 36.34 -13.74
CA ALA A 411 -13.56 35.74 -12.43
C ALA A 411 -14.97 36.05 -11.93
N SER A 412 -15.51 35.19 -11.08
CA SER A 412 -16.85 35.30 -10.50
C SER A 412 -16.84 34.79 -9.08
N ASN A 413 -17.66 35.37 -8.21
CA ASN A 413 -17.96 34.83 -6.89
C ASN A 413 -19.25 33.97 -6.88
N SER A 414 -20.05 34.05 -7.94
CA SER A 414 -21.33 33.35 -8.03
C SER A 414 -21.21 31.96 -8.66
N GLY A 415 -19.99 31.47 -8.88
CA GLY A 415 -19.70 30.14 -9.42
C GLY A 415 -19.63 30.06 -10.95
N SER A 416 -19.67 28.82 -11.47
CA SER A 416 -19.46 28.49 -12.88
C SER A 416 -20.72 28.15 -13.69
N SER A 417 -21.87 27.96 -13.04
CA SER A 417 -23.11 27.51 -13.67
C SER A 417 -24.27 28.45 -13.34
N PRO A 418 -25.07 28.90 -14.33
CA PRO A 418 -25.14 28.40 -15.71
C PRO A 418 -24.03 28.88 -16.66
N GLY A 419 -23.18 29.82 -16.23
CA GLY A 419 -22.16 30.44 -17.07
C GLY A 419 -22.71 31.56 -17.97
N ILE A 420 -21.83 32.19 -18.75
CA ILE A 420 -22.17 33.29 -19.67
C ILE A 420 -22.21 32.76 -21.09
N LYS A 421 -23.34 32.94 -21.77
CA LYS A 421 -23.44 32.73 -23.22
C LYS A 421 -22.74 33.87 -23.95
N VAL A 422 -21.73 33.55 -24.76
CA VAL A 422 -21.01 34.51 -25.60
C VAL A 422 -21.04 34.02 -27.04
N GLY A 423 -21.44 34.88 -27.98
CA GLY A 423 -21.66 34.47 -29.36
C GLY A 423 -22.83 33.48 -29.51
N ALA A 424 -22.84 32.71 -30.60
CA ALA A 424 -23.99 31.87 -30.95
C ALA A 424 -24.11 30.61 -30.08
N ASN A 425 -23.00 29.93 -29.74
CA ASN A 425 -23.04 28.59 -29.14
C ASN A 425 -21.97 28.35 -28.05
N LEU A 426 -21.31 29.39 -27.53
CA LEU A 426 -20.26 29.23 -26.52
C LEU A 426 -20.76 29.65 -25.13
N VAL A 427 -20.49 28.84 -24.12
CA VAL A 427 -20.73 29.17 -22.71
C VAL A 427 -19.39 29.25 -21.99
N VAL A 428 -19.09 30.40 -21.40
CA VAL A 428 -17.93 30.60 -20.54
C VAL A 428 -18.35 30.26 -19.11
N PRO A 429 -17.67 29.33 -18.41
CA PRO A 429 -18.14 28.80 -17.13
C PRO A 429 -17.79 29.71 -15.94
N VAL A 430 -18.28 30.95 -15.98
CA VAL A 430 -18.25 31.95 -14.91
C VAL A 430 -19.58 32.71 -14.93
N ASN A 431 -20.15 33.04 -13.77
CA ASN A 431 -21.41 33.78 -13.68
C ASN A 431 -21.18 35.31 -13.59
N PRO A 432 -21.96 36.16 -14.27
CA PRO A 432 -21.88 37.61 -14.05
C PRO A 432 -22.35 37.95 -12.65
N ASP A 433 -21.54 38.72 -11.93
CA ASP A 433 -21.86 39.32 -10.64
C ASP A 433 -21.05 40.62 -10.46
N PRO A 434 -21.22 41.37 -9.35
CA PRO A 434 -20.44 42.58 -9.14
C PRO A 434 -18.93 42.34 -9.17
N PHE A 435 -18.45 41.19 -8.71
CA PHE A 435 -17.02 40.85 -8.74
C PHE A 435 -16.54 40.61 -10.17
N PHE A 436 -17.32 39.97 -11.02
CA PHE A 436 -17.03 39.80 -12.45
C PHE A 436 -16.86 41.14 -13.16
N VAL A 437 -17.76 42.09 -12.91
CA VAL A 437 -17.68 43.44 -13.51
C VAL A 437 -16.40 44.14 -13.03
N THR A 438 -16.17 44.17 -11.71
CA THR A 438 -14.95 44.75 -11.14
C THR A 438 -13.69 44.05 -11.67
N PHE A 439 -13.72 42.73 -11.85
CA PHE A 439 -12.57 41.98 -12.33
C PHE A 439 -12.15 42.41 -13.74
N LEU A 440 -13.14 42.63 -14.62
CA LEU A 440 -12.90 43.11 -15.98
C LEU A 440 -12.50 44.59 -16.02
N GLU A 441 -13.10 45.44 -15.18
CA GLU A 441 -12.74 46.88 -15.10
C GLU A 441 -11.29 47.10 -14.65
N PHE A 442 -10.78 46.25 -13.78
CA PHE A 442 -9.41 46.27 -13.28
C PHE A 442 -8.48 45.33 -14.04
N ALA A 443 -8.90 44.77 -15.18
CA ALA A 443 -8.07 43.88 -15.98
C ALA A 443 -6.71 44.53 -16.30
N ASN A 444 -5.64 43.78 -16.05
CA ASN A 444 -4.24 44.19 -16.19
C ASN A 444 -3.82 45.37 -15.27
N ARG A 445 -4.56 45.65 -14.19
CA ARG A 445 -4.25 46.68 -13.18
C ARG A 445 -4.29 46.09 -11.77
N PRO A 446 -3.39 46.50 -10.85
CA PRO A 446 -3.42 45.99 -9.48
C PRO A 446 -4.80 46.13 -8.82
N PRO A 447 -5.28 45.11 -8.08
CA PRO A 447 -4.56 43.87 -7.71
C PRO A 447 -4.66 42.74 -8.76
N ILE A 448 -5.37 42.96 -9.88
CA ILE A 448 -5.59 42.04 -10.99
C ILE A 448 -4.51 42.28 -12.05
N THR A 449 -3.31 41.79 -11.79
CA THR A 449 -2.14 42.12 -12.59
C THR A 449 -1.86 41.09 -13.68
N ASN A 450 -1.11 41.54 -14.69
CA ASN A 450 -0.46 40.69 -15.69
C ASN A 450 -1.42 39.90 -16.61
N LYS A 451 -1.66 40.44 -17.81
CA LYS A 451 -2.22 39.76 -18.99
C LYS A 451 -3.59 39.06 -18.82
N THR A 452 -4.38 39.35 -17.79
CA THR A 452 -5.80 38.92 -17.70
C THR A 452 -6.63 39.24 -18.96
N ILE A 453 -6.27 40.28 -19.70
CA ILE A 453 -6.63 40.43 -21.12
C ILE A 453 -5.33 40.47 -21.91
N GLY A 454 -5.22 39.62 -22.92
CA GLY A 454 -3.98 39.47 -23.68
C GLY A 454 -4.13 38.67 -24.95
N THR A 455 -2.99 38.21 -25.48
CA THR A 455 -2.92 37.38 -26.68
C THR A 455 -2.08 36.15 -26.39
N PHE A 456 -2.53 34.98 -26.88
CA PHE A 456 -1.74 33.75 -26.85
C PHE A 456 -0.48 33.87 -27.70
N ASP A 457 0.61 33.24 -27.25
CA ASP A 457 1.83 33.16 -28.05
C ASP A 457 1.66 32.23 -29.27
N ALA A 458 2.75 32.05 -30.03
CA ALA A 458 2.78 31.20 -31.22
C ALA A 458 2.52 29.70 -30.94
N THR A 459 2.65 29.29 -29.68
CA THR A 459 2.36 27.93 -29.21
C THR A 459 1.00 27.79 -28.55
N GLY A 460 0.21 28.87 -28.47
CA GLY A 460 -1.10 28.85 -27.84
C GLY A 460 -1.08 28.94 -26.31
N ASN A 461 0.04 29.43 -25.75
CA ASN A 461 0.21 29.57 -24.31
C ASN A 461 0.14 31.04 -23.87
N ALA A 462 -0.35 31.27 -22.66
CA ALA A 462 -0.31 32.57 -22.00
C ALA A 462 -0.32 32.38 -20.47
N ASN A 463 0.21 33.37 -19.76
CA ASN A 463 0.19 33.42 -18.30
C ASN A 463 -0.54 34.67 -17.83
N ALA A 464 -1.30 34.53 -16.74
CA ALA A 464 -1.96 35.63 -16.06
C ALA A 464 -1.81 35.49 -14.53
N SER A 465 -2.09 36.54 -13.76
CA SER A 465 -2.01 36.47 -12.30
C SER A 465 -3.19 37.16 -11.62
N PHE A 466 -3.53 36.71 -10.41
CA PHE A 466 -4.46 37.39 -9.50
C PHE A 466 -3.76 37.61 -8.17
N GLY A 467 -3.50 38.87 -7.83
CA GLY A 467 -2.95 39.25 -6.54
C GLY A 467 -4.08 39.50 -5.53
N LEU A 468 -3.88 39.04 -4.30
CA LEU A 468 -4.67 39.42 -3.15
C LEU A 468 -3.76 40.17 -2.18
N PRO A 469 -3.92 41.50 -2.01
CA PRO A 469 -3.16 42.21 -0.99
C PRO A 469 -3.59 41.80 0.42
N PRO A 470 -2.69 41.85 1.41
CA PRO A 470 -3.01 41.54 2.80
C PRO A 470 -4.20 42.36 3.32
N ASN A 471 -5.14 41.72 4.00
CA ASN A 471 -6.31 42.31 4.67
C ASN A 471 -7.33 43.02 3.78
N VAL A 472 -7.14 43.11 2.46
CA VAL A 472 -8.02 43.87 1.55
C VAL A 472 -9.37 43.17 1.33
N LEU A 473 -9.40 41.84 1.37
CA LEU A 473 -10.64 41.04 1.21
C LEU A 473 -10.95 40.17 2.44
N ALA A 474 -10.60 40.62 3.65
CA ALA A 474 -10.90 39.89 4.89
C ALA A 474 -12.41 39.60 5.04
N ALA A 475 -13.27 40.52 4.59
CA ALA A 475 -14.73 40.35 4.57
C ALA A 475 -15.21 39.23 3.61
N LEU A 476 -14.37 38.79 2.67
CA LEU A 476 -14.64 37.71 1.73
C LEU A 476 -13.97 36.40 2.14
N LYS A 477 -13.58 36.22 3.40
CA LYS A 477 -13.11 34.92 3.88
C LYS A 477 -14.20 33.85 3.72
N GLY A 478 -13.81 32.68 3.23
CA GLY A 478 -14.71 31.56 2.87
C GLY A 478 -15.29 31.65 1.45
N THR A 479 -14.98 32.73 0.73
CA THR A 479 -15.48 32.98 -0.63
C THR A 479 -14.72 32.13 -1.65
N LYS A 480 -15.41 31.64 -2.68
CA LYS A 480 -14.83 30.85 -3.76
C LYS A 480 -14.85 31.67 -5.05
N LEU A 481 -13.68 32.09 -5.51
CA LEU A 481 -13.55 32.79 -6.77
C LEU A 481 -13.35 31.78 -7.89
N THR A 482 -14.27 31.76 -8.85
CA THR A 482 -14.24 30.91 -10.04
C THR A 482 -13.68 31.70 -11.21
N PHE A 483 -12.69 31.15 -11.90
CA PHE A 483 -12.01 31.74 -13.05
C PHE A 483 -12.24 30.91 -14.31
N ALA A 484 -12.42 31.57 -15.45
CA ALA A 484 -12.42 30.96 -16.77
C ALA A 484 -12.01 32.00 -17.82
N PHE A 485 -11.46 31.57 -18.95
CA PHE A 485 -11.18 32.47 -20.06
C PHE A 485 -11.93 32.08 -21.33
N ALA A 486 -12.09 33.05 -22.22
CA ALA A 486 -12.56 32.85 -23.58
C ALA A 486 -11.66 33.56 -24.59
N THR A 487 -11.57 33.02 -25.81
CA THR A 487 -10.84 33.68 -26.91
C THR A 487 -11.74 34.68 -27.64
N PHE A 488 -11.12 35.68 -28.26
CA PHE A 488 -11.80 36.72 -29.04
C PHE A 488 -11.18 36.88 -30.42
N GLY A 489 -12.00 37.40 -31.35
CA GLY A 489 -11.66 37.62 -32.74
C GLY A 489 -11.27 36.34 -33.50
N PRO A 490 -12.12 35.30 -33.59
CA PRO A 490 -13.53 35.19 -33.18
C PRO A 490 -13.71 34.55 -31.79
N ILE A 491 -14.95 34.57 -31.29
CA ILE A 491 -15.33 33.96 -30.01
C ILE A 491 -15.81 32.54 -30.26
N ASP A 492 -14.92 31.57 -30.08
CA ASP A 492 -15.15 30.16 -30.41
C ASP A 492 -14.51 29.18 -29.41
N PHE A 493 -14.00 29.66 -28.27
CA PHE A 493 -13.40 28.85 -27.23
C PHE A 493 -13.60 29.43 -25.83
N ALA A 494 -13.87 28.53 -24.88
CA ALA A 494 -13.87 28.81 -23.46
C ALA A 494 -13.10 27.69 -22.74
N SER A 495 -12.40 28.04 -21.67
CA SER A 495 -11.69 27.09 -20.83
C SER A 495 -12.64 26.32 -19.91
N ASN A 496 -12.09 25.34 -19.19
CA ASN A 496 -12.63 24.88 -17.93
C ASN A 496 -12.70 26.02 -16.90
N ALA A 497 -13.50 25.82 -15.86
CA ALA A 497 -13.50 26.66 -14.67
C ALA A 497 -12.43 26.19 -13.67
N VAL A 498 -11.74 27.13 -13.02
CA VAL A 498 -10.83 26.87 -11.90
C VAL A 498 -11.28 27.68 -10.69
N THR A 499 -11.23 27.10 -9.48
CA THR A 499 -11.66 27.79 -8.26
C THR A 499 -10.47 28.06 -7.33
N VAL A 500 -10.39 29.29 -6.82
CA VAL A 500 -9.46 29.69 -5.77
C VAL A 500 -10.28 30.16 -4.55
N GLU A 501 -10.08 29.50 -3.42
CA GLU A 501 -10.76 29.83 -2.16
C GLU A 501 -10.00 30.93 -1.39
N LEU A 502 -10.73 31.87 -0.79
CA LEU A 502 -10.16 32.89 0.10
C LEU A 502 -10.26 32.41 1.55
N ARG A 503 -9.12 32.26 2.25
CA ARG A 503 -9.04 31.67 3.60
C ARG A 503 -8.61 32.62 4.71
#